data_AF-A0A1Q9DVD6-F1
#
_entry.id   AF-A0A1Q9DVD6-F1
#
_cell.length_a   1.000
_cell.length_b   1.000
_cell.length_c   1.000
_cell.angle_alpha   90.00
_cell.angle_beta   90.00
_cell.angle_gamma   90.00
#
_symmetry.space_group_name_H-M   'P 1'
#
loop_
_entity.id
_entity.type
_entity.pdbx_description
1 polymer ?
#
loop_
_entity_poly.entity_id
_entity_poly.type
_entity_poly.pdbx_seq_one_letter_code
_entity_poly.pdbx_strand_id
1 'polypeptide(L)'
;MLQTLPREAHAVFERAVVAEKGCNSGAEVVHADLPAERWGVSKEQLRDFEERVRQRLVERLLVNFSRSECKKQGIPYYRDEKFCDPVIGPNMHQVNAGFIRPTTEQNDPFHGISRLSYALHCNPYGLKCDLFISHAWAEGVFELTGTVLENWPKDCEAAYICALANPQNLPNFLRALIQNPLSSPFFQVLLRQPKQMLMVANANVPIHSRLWCVFEAHCARHLAVHTAVVGDPAHFATNAGASKSAKRAIRRAVEARRREAAINEAAEQAASDMDIIAAGIYSRRYDRWSKRAQQSTHKATQSMKRALDVRLASCSSTEDADAIWRFISGHADEINAMICELIIRDQLSRTPSGPYKLTWYPGQDAIEGEHASLFSVEAGDYSQVPEGQGKPDKQAKGNLQPGKPAVKVAFRRFQDKALTPQEELLPMAEVPEAVGIQPDLVLIPDTVNAIPSRSPDVGPGFVAAGEALRWRAPDQV
;
A
#
# COMPACT_ATOMS: atom_id res chain seq x y z
N MET A 1 -6.57 -0.40 -34.38
CA MET A 1 -6.34 0.99 -33.96
C MET A 1 -4.87 1.14 -33.59
N LEU A 2 -4.02 1.49 -34.56
CA LEU A 2 -2.71 2.06 -34.24
C LEU A 2 -2.98 3.52 -33.87
N GLN A 3 -3.39 3.78 -32.62
CA GLN A 3 -3.33 5.13 -32.08
C GLN A 3 -1.89 5.59 -32.31
N THR A 4 -1.73 6.76 -32.94
CA THR A 4 -0.41 7.33 -33.24
C THR A 4 0.41 7.32 -31.96
N LEU A 5 1.37 6.40 -31.89
CA LEU A 5 2.31 6.33 -30.79
C LEU A 5 2.98 7.70 -30.69
N PRO A 6 3.17 8.25 -29.49
CA PRO A 6 3.84 9.53 -29.35
C PRO A 6 5.23 9.38 -29.98
N ARG A 7 5.52 10.21 -30.98
CA ARG A 7 6.81 10.22 -31.70
C ARG A 7 8.01 10.28 -30.74
N GLU A 8 7.81 10.89 -29.58
CA GLU A 8 8.77 10.99 -28.49
C GLU A 8 9.20 9.62 -27.95
N ALA A 9 8.27 8.70 -27.71
CA ALA A 9 8.59 7.37 -27.20
C ALA A 9 9.43 6.58 -28.21
N HIS A 10 9.10 6.67 -29.51
CA HIS A 10 9.93 6.05 -30.56
C HIS A 10 11.36 6.59 -30.55
N ALA A 11 11.51 7.92 -30.48
CA ALA A 11 12.83 8.54 -30.46
C ALA A 11 13.67 8.13 -29.25
N VAL A 12 13.05 7.87 -28.09
CA VAL A 12 13.74 7.32 -26.91
C VAL A 12 14.31 5.92 -27.20
N PHE A 13 13.49 5.03 -27.77
CA PHE A 13 13.93 3.67 -28.08
C PHE A 13 14.98 3.62 -29.19
N GLU A 14 14.90 4.49 -30.20
CA GLU A 14 15.96 4.60 -31.22
C GLU A 14 17.32 4.97 -30.60
N ARG A 15 17.34 5.94 -29.69
CA ARG A 15 18.57 6.29 -28.94
C ARG A 15 19.04 5.13 -28.07
N ALA A 16 18.12 4.44 -27.41
CA ALA A 16 18.46 3.30 -26.56
C ALA A 16 19.06 2.12 -27.34
N VAL A 17 18.57 1.82 -28.55
CA VAL A 17 19.13 0.80 -29.44
C VAL A 17 20.57 1.15 -29.85
N VAL A 18 20.84 2.44 -30.10
CA VAL A 18 22.21 2.91 -30.39
C VAL A 18 23.10 2.75 -29.15
N ALA A 19 22.59 3.10 -27.96
CA ALA A 19 23.31 2.96 -26.70
C ALA A 19 23.63 1.50 -26.34
N GLU A 20 22.69 0.58 -26.55
CA GLU A 20 22.86 -0.86 -26.29
C GLU A 20 24.05 -1.45 -27.07
N LYS A 21 24.25 -1.00 -28.32
CA LYS A 21 25.39 -1.42 -29.15
C LYS A 21 26.74 -0.85 -28.66
N GLY A 22 26.71 0.23 -27.88
CA GLY A 22 27.88 0.98 -27.41
C GLY A 22 28.36 0.61 -26.00
N CYS A 23 27.98 -0.55 -25.47
CA CYS A 23 28.29 -1.02 -24.10
C CYS A 23 27.58 -0.26 -22.96
N ASN A 24 26.68 0.68 -23.28
CA ASN A 24 25.75 1.25 -22.30
C ASN A 24 24.49 0.39 -22.24
N SER A 25 23.82 0.31 -21.09
CA SER A 25 22.53 -0.38 -21.06
C SER A 25 21.47 0.52 -21.70
N GLY A 26 20.94 0.13 -22.86
CA GLY A 26 19.84 0.82 -23.51
C GLY A 26 18.66 0.99 -22.55
N ALA A 27 18.47 0.06 -21.61
CA ALA A 27 17.50 0.18 -20.54
C ALA A 27 17.69 1.42 -19.65
N GLU A 28 18.92 1.82 -19.28
CA GLU A 28 19.13 3.06 -18.53
C GLU A 28 18.67 4.29 -19.33
N VAL A 29 18.95 4.33 -20.64
CA VAL A 29 18.48 5.41 -21.53
C VAL A 29 16.96 5.44 -21.58
N VAL A 30 16.33 4.28 -21.77
CA VAL A 30 14.86 4.20 -21.80
C VAL A 30 14.26 4.71 -20.48
N HIS A 31 14.76 4.28 -19.32
CA HIS A 31 14.18 4.71 -18.04
C HIS A 31 14.60 6.13 -17.62
N ALA A 32 15.67 6.69 -18.17
CA ALA A 32 16.03 8.08 -17.95
C ALA A 32 15.12 9.02 -18.76
N ASP A 33 14.82 8.65 -20.00
CA ASP A 33 14.17 9.54 -20.95
C ASP A 33 12.66 9.27 -21.13
N LEU A 34 12.18 8.06 -20.84
CA LEU A 34 10.76 7.74 -20.89
C LEU A 34 10.13 8.00 -19.51
N PRO A 35 9.12 8.88 -19.40
CA PRO A 35 8.50 9.22 -18.12
C PRO A 35 7.91 8.00 -17.39
N ALA A 36 8.03 7.99 -16.06
CA ALA A 36 7.61 6.87 -15.22
C ALA A 36 6.10 6.56 -15.30
N GLU A 37 5.27 7.57 -15.60
CA GLU A 37 3.84 7.38 -15.88
C GLU A 37 3.56 6.55 -17.14
N ARG A 38 4.59 6.15 -17.89
CA ARG A 38 4.47 5.22 -19.02
C ARG A 38 5.02 3.82 -18.72
N TRP A 39 5.42 3.53 -17.49
CA TRP A 39 5.93 2.21 -17.10
C TRP A 39 4.79 1.31 -16.59
N GLY A 40 3.65 1.34 -17.28
CA GLY A 40 2.44 0.63 -16.88
C GLY A 40 2.37 -0.79 -17.41
N VAL A 41 1.60 -1.62 -16.71
CA VAL A 41 1.10 -2.92 -17.19
C VAL A 41 -0.42 -2.88 -17.32
N SER A 42 -0.98 -3.49 -18.37
CA SER A 42 -2.43 -3.60 -18.51
C SER A 42 -3.02 -4.65 -17.56
N LYS A 43 -4.35 -4.66 -17.43
CA LYS A 43 -5.06 -5.67 -16.65
C LYS A 43 -4.79 -7.09 -17.17
N GLU A 44 -4.77 -7.27 -18.48
CA GLU A 44 -4.49 -8.53 -19.16
C GLU A 44 -3.05 -8.97 -18.93
N GLN A 45 -2.08 -8.06 -19.04
CA GLN A 45 -0.67 -8.36 -18.75
C GLN A 45 -0.44 -8.77 -17.30
N LEU A 46 -1.21 -8.21 -16.35
CA LEU A 46 -1.13 -8.63 -14.95
C LEU A 46 -1.67 -10.05 -14.74
N ARG A 47 -2.74 -10.44 -15.44
CA ARG A 47 -3.23 -11.83 -15.44
C ARG A 47 -2.21 -12.79 -16.04
N ASP A 48 -1.64 -12.43 -17.18
CA ASP A 48 -0.61 -13.23 -17.85
C ASP A 48 0.65 -13.36 -16.97
N PHE A 49 1.02 -12.29 -16.27
CA PHE A 49 2.10 -12.30 -15.29
C PHE A 49 1.82 -13.32 -14.17
N GLU A 50 0.64 -13.29 -13.56
CA GLU A 50 0.25 -14.23 -12.51
C GLU A 50 0.32 -15.68 -13.00
N GLU A 51 -0.26 -15.98 -14.17
CA GLU A 51 -0.27 -17.31 -14.75
C GLU A 51 1.14 -17.83 -15.04
N ARG A 52 2.03 -16.99 -15.58
CA ARG A 52 3.42 -17.37 -15.82
C ARG A 52 4.19 -17.64 -14.53
N VAL A 53 3.87 -16.93 -13.44
CA VAL A 53 4.44 -17.23 -12.11
C VAL A 53 3.92 -18.55 -11.57
N ARG A 54 2.61 -18.84 -11.71
CA ARG A 54 2.03 -20.15 -11.38
C ARG A 54 2.70 -21.28 -12.14
N GLN A 55 2.89 -21.10 -13.45
CA GLN A 55 3.57 -22.07 -14.30
C GLN A 55 5.00 -22.36 -13.80
N ARG A 56 5.77 -21.32 -13.45
CA ARG A 56 7.14 -21.51 -12.92
C ARG A 56 7.18 -22.24 -11.57
N LEU A 57 6.17 -22.08 -10.71
CA LEU A 57 6.06 -22.87 -9.48
C LEU A 57 5.79 -24.34 -9.79
N VAL A 58 4.87 -24.64 -10.72
CA VAL A 58 4.54 -26.01 -11.14
C VAL A 58 5.78 -26.70 -11.73
N GLU A 59 6.53 -25.98 -12.56
CA GLU A 59 7.78 -26.45 -13.18
C GLU A 59 8.97 -26.51 -12.19
N ARG A 60 8.79 -26.08 -10.93
CA ARG A 60 9.83 -25.99 -9.89
C ARG A 60 11.02 -25.10 -10.30
N LEU A 61 10.78 -24.12 -11.18
CA LEU A 61 11.76 -23.11 -11.58
C LEU A 61 11.79 -21.92 -10.62
N LEU A 62 10.73 -21.74 -9.82
CA LEU A 62 10.69 -20.77 -8.73
C LEU A 62 10.86 -21.51 -7.39
N VAL A 63 11.93 -21.19 -6.66
CA VAL A 63 12.30 -21.88 -5.41
C VAL A 63 12.11 -20.96 -4.21
N ASN A 64 11.67 -21.54 -3.08
CA ASN A 64 11.64 -20.82 -1.82
C ASN A 64 13.07 -20.66 -1.31
N PHE A 65 13.39 -19.49 -0.77
CA PHE A 65 14.70 -19.23 -0.19
C PHE A 65 14.83 -19.91 1.16
N SER A 66 15.97 -20.54 1.39
CA SER A 66 16.34 -21.03 2.71
C SER A 66 16.51 -19.87 3.71
N ARG A 67 16.40 -20.16 5.00
CA ARG A 67 16.61 -19.15 6.06
C ARG A 67 17.97 -18.46 5.97
N SER A 68 19.02 -19.19 5.59
CA SER A 68 20.37 -18.65 5.41
C SER A 68 20.45 -17.70 4.22
N GLU A 69 19.82 -18.04 3.09
CA GLU A 69 19.75 -17.16 1.92
C GLU A 69 18.97 -15.89 2.21
N CYS A 70 17.80 -16.00 2.86
CA CYS A 70 17.01 -14.86 3.33
C CYS A 70 17.86 -13.91 4.20
N LYS A 71 18.59 -14.46 5.19
CA LYS A 71 19.48 -13.68 6.06
C LYS A 71 20.59 -12.99 5.26
N LYS A 72 21.21 -13.68 4.31
CA LYS A 72 22.27 -13.12 3.44
C LYS A 72 21.76 -11.96 2.58
N GLN A 73 20.52 -12.06 2.11
CA GLN A 73 19.89 -11.05 1.25
C GLN A 73 19.15 -9.95 2.03
N GLY A 74 19.05 -10.04 3.36
CA GLY A 74 18.27 -9.10 4.17
C GLY A 74 16.76 -9.17 3.91
N ILE A 75 16.26 -10.33 3.45
CA ILE A 75 14.84 -10.55 3.14
C ILE A 75 14.22 -11.37 4.29
N PRO A 76 12.99 -11.06 4.75
CA PRO A 76 12.30 -11.89 5.72
C PRO A 76 12.10 -13.32 5.22
N TYR A 77 12.33 -14.31 6.09
CA TYR A 77 12.08 -15.71 5.74
C TYR A 77 10.59 -15.95 5.47
N TYR A 78 10.31 -16.59 4.35
CA TYR A 78 8.96 -16.90 3.90
C TYR A 78 8.68 -18.40 4.09
N ARG A 79 7.59 -18.73 4.76
CA ARG A 79 7.28 -20.12 5.09
C ARG A 79 6.82 -20.90 3.85
N ASP A 80 7.20 -22.17 3.77
CA ASP A 80 6.83 -23.05 2.65
C ASP A 80 5.32 -23.17 2.48
N GLU A 81 4.55 -23.17 3.58
CA GLU A 81 3.10 -23.27 3.50
C GLU A 81 2.49 -22.06 2.78
N LYS A 82 3.03 -20.86 2.99
CA LYS A 82 2.59 -19.65 2.28
C LYS A 82 3.11 -19.61 0.86
N PHE A 83 4.36 -20.01 0.65
CA PHE A 83 5.00 -20.06 -0.67
C PHE A 83 4.20 -20.92 -1.66
N CYS A 84 3.73 -22.09 -1.21
CA CYS A 84 2.96 -23.03 -2.00
C CYS A 84 1.43 -22.79 -1.95
N ASP A 85 0.97 -21.77 -1.22
CA ASP A 85 -0.46 -21.49 -1.10
C ASP A 85 -1.02 -20.98 -2.44
N PRO A 86 -2.11 -21.57 -2.98
CA PRO A 86 -2.64 -21.18 -4.29
C PRO A 86 -3.29 -19.78 -4.29
N VAL A 87 -3.64 -19.26 -3.12
CA VAL A 87 -4.27 -17.94 -2.92
C VAL A 87 -3.22 -16.88 -2.55
N ILE A 88 -2.21 -17.23 -1.75
CA ILE A 88 -1.16 -16.27 -1.32
C ILE A 88 0.04 -16.30 -2.28
N GLY A 89 0.65 -17.47 -2.44
CA GLY A 89 1.79 -17.67 -3.31
C GLY A 89 3.12 -17.13 -2.78
N PRO A 90 4.19 -17.21 -3.59
CA PRO A 90 5.50 -16.68 -3.28
C PRO A 90 5.45 -15.16 -3.10
N ASN A 91 6.33 -14.60 -2.26
CA ASN A 91 6.35 -13.15 -2.10
C ASN A 91 7.05 -12.44 -3.27
N MET A 92 6.84 -11.12 -3.41
CA MET A 92 7.41 -10.35 -4.52
C MET A 92 8.95 -10.31 -4.54
N HIS A 93 9.65 -10.49 -3.41
CA HIS A 93 11.11 -10.64 -3.45
C HIS A 93 11.54 -11.91 -4.20
N GLN A 94 10.84 -13.02 -3.96
CA GLN A 94 11.12 -14.30 -4.59
C GLN A 94 10.74 -14.29 -6.06
N VAL A 95 9.55 -13.75 -6.38
CA VAL A 95 9.11 -13.55 -7.76
C VAL A 95 10.06 -12.62 -8.51
N ASN A 96 10.59 -11.58 -7.86
CA ASN A 96 11.58 -10.73 -8.49
C ASN A 96 12.85 -11.50 -8.88
N ALA A 97 13.40 -12.25 -7.94
CA ALA A 97 14.64 -12.99 -8.14
C ALA A 97 14.51 -14.18 -9.11
N GLY A 98 13.43 -14.96 -9.02
CA GLY A 98 13.24 -16.18 -9.82
C GLY A 98 12.40 -16.01 -11.09
N PHE A 99 11.70 -14.89 -11.24
CA PHE A 99 10.85 -14.63 -12.41
C PHE A 99 11.15 -13.32 -13.13
N ILE A 100 10.98 -12.17 -12.46
CA ILE A 100 11.06 -10.85 -13.10
C ILE A 100 12.46 -10.61 -13.65
N ARG A 101 13.49 -10.72 -12.80
CA ARG A 101 14.88 -10.48 -13.21
C ARG A 101 15.35 -11.45 -14.31
N PRO A 102 15.18 -12.78 -14.22
CA PRO A 102 15.57 -13.69 -15.29
C PRO A 102 14.85 -13.46 -16.63
N THR A 103 13.59 -12.98 -16.57
CA THR A 103 12.81 -12.67 -17.78
C THR A 103 13.29 -11.37 -18.41
N THR A 104 13.53 -10.35 -17.60
CA THR A 104 13.93 -9.02 -18.06
C THR A 104 15.42 -8.87 -18.34
N GLU A 105 16.27 -9.81 -17.92
CA GLU A 105 17.69 -9.85 -18.32
C GLU A 105 17.84 -10.16 -19.81
N GLN A 106 16.83 -10.80 -20.41
CA GLN A 106 16.80 -11.12 -21.83
C GLN A 106 16.47 -9.88 -22.65
N ASN A 107 16.94 -9.86 -23.90
CA ASN A 107 16.56 -8.85 -24.86
C ASN A 107 15.05 -8.82 -25.05
N ASP A 108 14.46 -7.63 -25.05
CA ASP A 108 13.06 -7.47 -25.41
C ASP A 108 12.84 -7.89 -26.88
N PRO A 109 11.67 -8.46 -27.21
CA PRO A 109 11.42 -9.02 -28.53
C PRO A 109 11.24 -7.95 -29.63
N PHE A 110 11.17 -6.66 -29.28
CA PHE A 110 10.83 -5.59 -30.22
C PHE A 110 12.08 -4.80 -30.66
N HIS A 111 12.93 -4.42 -29.71
CA HIS A 111 14.09 -3.56 -29.95
C HIS A 111 15.43 -4.24 -29.65
N GLY A 112 15.40 -5.42 -29.02
CA GLY A 112 16.61 -6.14 -28.68
C GLY A 112 17.37 -5.54 -27.48
N ILE A 113 16.70 -4.77 -26.63
CA ILE A 113 17.26 -4.11 -25.44
C ILE A 113 17.09 -5.03 -24.24
N SER A 114 18.19 -5.31 -23.54
CA SER A 114 18.17 -6.10 -22.29
C SER A 114 17.88 -5.24 -21.06
N ARG A 115 17.50 -5.87 -19.95
CA ARG A 115 17.37 -5.25 -18.60
C ARG A 115 16.31 -4.15 -18.46
N LEU A 116 15.33 -4.13 -19.36
CA LEU A 116 14.14 -3.29 -19.19
C LEU A 116 13.36 -3.68 -17.92
N SER A 117 12.49 -2.81 -17.41
CA SER A 117 11.49 -3.25 -16.43
C SER A 117 10.53 -4.24 -17.08
N TYR A 118 9.81 -5.03 -16.27
CA TYR A 118 8.82 -5.97 -16.82
C TYR A 118 7.76 -5.23 -17.64
N ALA A 119 7.31 -4.08 -17.14
CA ALA A 119 6.36 -3.22 -17.84
C ALA A 119 6.85 -2.81 -19.23
N LEU A 120 8.10 -2.34 -19.35
CA LEU A 120 8.65 -1.92 -20.65
C LEU A 120 9.10 -3.08 -21.54
N HIS A 121 9.41 -4.23 -20.96
CA HIS A 121 9.62 -5.47 -21.71
C HIS A 121 8.32 -5.94 -22.38
N CYS A 122 7.17 -5.74 -21.74
CA CYS A 122 5.85 -6.01 -22.31
C CYS A 122 5.34 -4.88 -23.22
N ASN A 123 5.66 -3.63 -22.89
CA ASN A 123 5.17 -2.42 -23.55
C ASN A 123 6.36 -1.57 -24.02
N PRO A 124 6.94 -1.88 -25.19
CA PRO A 124 8.19 -1.30 -25.67
C PRO A 124 8.07 0.16 -26.14
N TYR A 125 6.92 0.80 -25.96
CA TYR A 125 6.72 2.25 -26.15
C TYR A 125 6.11 2.91 -24.90
N GLY A 126 6.09 2.16 -23.80
CA GLY A 126 5.38 2.49 -22.60
C GLY A 126 3.86 2.38 -22.74
N LEU A 127 3.21 2.23 -21.60
CA LEU A 127 1.76 2.21 -21.45
C LEU A 127 1.40 3.17 -20.32
N LYS A 128 0.54 4.16 -20.62
CA LYS A 128 0.23 5.24 -19.69
C LYS A 128 -0.52 4.71 -18.46
N CYS A 129 0.01 4.96 -17.27
CA CYS A 129 -0.56 4.56 -16.00
C CYS A 129 -1.75 5.44 -15.65
N ASP A 130 -2.93 4.85 -15.60
CA ASP A 130 -4.15 5.45 -15.03
C ASP A 130 -4.35 5.04 -13.56
N LEU A 131 -3.68 3.97 -13.14
CA LEU A 131 -3.81 3.36 -11.83
C LEU A 131 -2.44 3.32 -11.14
N PHE A 132 -2.37 3.70 -9.87
CA PHE A 132 -1.18 3.53 -9.04
C PHE A 132 -1.42 2.45 -8.00
N ILE A 133 -0.54 1.45 -7.90
CA ILE A 133 -0.66 0.36 -6.93
C ILE A 133 0.40 0.50 -5.85
N SER A 134 -0.02 0.91 -4.66
CA SER A 134 0.80 0.89 -3.45
C SER A 134 0.67 -0.47 -2.78
N HIS A 135 1.79 -1.19 -2.70
CA HIS A 135 1.84 -2.58 -2.24
C HIS A 135 3.13 -2.87 -1.49
N ALA A 136 3.17 -4.01 -0.78
CA ALA A 136 4.37 -4.42 -0.08
C ALA A 136 5.17 -5.49 -0.85
N TRP A 137 6.49 -5.46 -0.73
CA TRP A 137 7.34 -6.50 -1.34
C TRP A 137 7.26 -7.87 -0.65
N ALA A 138 6.80 -7.91 0.61
CA ALA A 138 6.60 -9.17 1.33
C ALA A 138 5.21 -9.79 1.08
N GLU A 139 4.38 -9.13 0.27
CA GLU A 139 3.08 -9.62 -0.16
C GLU A 139 3.21 -10.83 -1.08
N GLY A 140 2.27 -11.77 -0.94
CA GLY A 140 2.17 -12.93 -1.83
C GLY A 140 1.66 -12.50 -3.19
N VAL A 141 2.30 -12.95 -4.27
CA VAL A 141 2.00 -12.47 -5.63
C VAL A 141 0.57 -12.82 -6.08
N PHE A 142 0.02 -13.95 -5.64
CA PHE A 142 -1.35 -14.36 -5.99
C PHE A 142 -2.39 -13.56 -5.21
N GLU A 143 -2.10 -13.23 -3.96
CA GLU A 143 -2.93 -12.35 -3.15
C GLU A 143 -2.95 -10.93 -3.74
N LEU A 144 -1.78 -10.41 -4.13
CA LEU A 144 -1.63 -9.10 -4.77
C LEU A 144 -2.41 -9.04 -6.08
N THR A 145 -2.10 -9.95 -7.01
CA THR A 145 -2.69 -9.95 -8.36
C THR A 145 -4.18 -10.19 -8.31
N GLY A 146 -4.65 -11.18 -7.55
CA GLY A 146 -6.08 -11.43 -7.34
C GLY A 146 -6.80 -10.20 -6.80
N THR A 147 -6.30 -9.60 -5.72
CA THR A 147 -6.91 -8.39 -5.13
C THR A 147 -6.94 -7.22 -6.09
N VAL A 148 -5.84 -6.97 -6.82
CA VAL A 148 -5.76 -5.87 -7.79
C VAL A 148 -6.70 -6.12 -8.98
N LEU A 149 -6.76 -7.33 -9.52
CA LEU A 149 -7.60 -7.68 -10.67
C LEU A 149 -9.10 -7.57 -10.36
N GLU A 150 -9.51 -7.99 -9.16
CA GLU A 150 -10.89 -7.87 -8.66
C GLU A 150 -11.31 -6.41 -8.48
N ASN A 151 -10.37 -5.55 -8.06
CA ASN A 151 -10.64 -4.15 -7.73
C ASN A 151 -10.15 -3.16 -8.79
N TRP A 152 -9.78 -3.65 -9.97
CA TRP A 152 -9.29 -2.83 -11.09
C TRP A 152 -10.43 -1.94 -11.64
N PRO A 153 -10.32 -0.59 -11.56
CA PRO A 153 -11.38 0.31 -12.05
C PRO A 153 -11.62 0.15 -13.55
N LYS A 154 -12.89 0.16 -13.98
CA LYS A 154 -13.27 -0.10 -15.37
C LYS A 154 -12.70 0.91 -16.37
N ASP A 155 -12.43 2.12 -15.90
CA ASP A 155 -11.91 3.25 -16.68
C ASP A 155 -10.39 3.37 -16.64
N CYS A 156 -9.67 2.46 -15.96
CA CYS A 156 -8.20 2.44 -15.95
C CYS A 156 -7.66 1.42 -16.95
N GLU A 157 -6.78 1.85 -17.86
CA GLU A 157 -6.17 0.96 -18.84
C GLU A 157 -4.93 0.24 -18.30
N ALA A 158 -4.10 0.94 -17.53
CA ALA A 158 -2.84 0.40 -17.03
C ALA A 158 -2.49 0.86 -15.61
N ALA A 159 -1.69 0.04 -14.96
CA ALA A 159 -1.24 0.25 -13.60
C ALA A 159 0.28 0.38 -13.49
N TYR A 160 0.72 1.34 -12.68
CA TYR A 160 2.08 1.36 -12.14
C TYR A 160 2.14 0.45 -10.91
N ILE A 161 2.94 -0.62 -11.00
CA ILE A 161 3.22 -1.56 -9.90
C ILE A 161 4.73 -1.60 -9.74
N CYS A 162 5.29 -1.11 -8.63
CA CYS A 162 6.72 -0.82 -8.56
C CYS A 162 7.63 -2.03 -8.81
N ALA A 163 7.22 -3.24 -8.43
CA ALA A 163 7.96 -4.45 -8.71
C ALA A 163 8.04 -4.78 -10.22
N LEU A 164 7.06 -4.36 -11.01
CA LEU A 164 6.98 -4.58 -12.46
C LEU A 164 7.48 -3.39 -13.28
N ALA A 165 7.28 -2.17 -12.77
CA ALA A 165 7.55 -0.92 -13.46
C ALA A 165 9.01 -0.46 -13.36
N ASN A 166 9.69 -0.75 -12.25
CA ASN A 166 11.07 -0.33 -12.03
C ASN A 166 12.09 -1.30 -12.66
N PRO A 167 13.27 -0.82 -13.09
CA PRO A 167 14.30 -1.65 -13.73
C PRO A 167 15.05 -2.53 -12.70
N GLN A 168 14.50 -3.72 -12.42
CA GLN A 168 14.99 -4.62 -11.36
C GLN A 168 16.40 -5.19 -11.60
N ASN A 169 16.89 -5.14 -12.84
CA ASN A 169 18.25 -5.57 -13.22
C ASN A 169 19.27 -4.43 -13.26
N LEU A 170 18.87 -3.21 -12.90
CA LEU A 170 19.75 -2.03 -12.87
C LEU A 170 19.82 -1.46 -11.44
N PRO A 171 20.40 -2.18 -10.45
CA PRO A 171 20.32 -1.81 -9.04
C PRO A 171 20.96 -0.45 -8.71
N ASN A 172 22.07 -0.10 -9.36
CA ASN A 172 22.72 1.20 -9.15
C ASN A 172 21.89 2.35 -9.70
N PHE A 173 21.33 2.17 -10.90
CA PHE A 173 20.45 3.14 -11.53
C PHE A 173 19.13 3.28 -10.74
N LEU A 174 18.53 2.17 -10.32
CA LEU A 174 17.33 2.19 -9.48
C LEU A 174 17.58 2.89 -8.14
N ARG A 175 18.74 2.66 -7.51
CA ARG A 175 19.14 3.37 -6.29
C ARG A 175 19.24 4.88 -6.54
N ALA A 176 19.80 5.30 -7.68
CA ALA A 176 19.86 6.72 -8.05
C ALA A 176 18.46 7.30 -8.30
N LEU A 177 17.58 6.57 -9.00
CA LEU A 177 16.19 6.99 -9.25
C LEU A 177 15.41 7.28 -7.96
N ILE A 178 15.59 6.44 -6.92
CA ILE A 178 14.82 6.56 -5.67
C ILE A 178 15.55 7.36 -4.58
N GLN A 179 16.77 7.85 -4.84
CA GLN A 179 17.58 8.55 -3.85
C GLN A 179 16.88 9.79 -3.28
N ASN A 180 16.14 10.52 -4.11
CA ASN A 180 15.28 11.60 -3.69
C ASN A 180 13.80 11.19 -3.89
N PRO A 181 13.00 11.11 -2.81
CA PRO A 181 11.58 10.77 -2.89
C PRO A 181 10.79 11.60 -3.91
N LEU A 182 11.11 12.89 -4.08
CA LEU A 182 10.40 13.77 -5.03
C LEU A 182 10.82 13.59 -6.51
N SER A 183 12.01 13.05 -6.78
CA SER A 183 12.40 12.66 -8.15
C SER A 183 12.11 11.20 -8.44
N SER A 184 11.70 10.43 -7.44
CA SER A 184 11.45 9.01 -7.57
C SER A 184 10.30 8.72 -8.55
N PRO A 185 10.35 7.59 -9.28
CA PRO A 185 9.26 7.21 -10.17
C PRO A 185 7.92 7.07 -9.44
N PHE A 186 7.92 6.78 -8.13
CA PHE A 186 6.71 6.75 -7.30
C PHE A 186 6.00 8.12 -7.29
N PHE A 187 6.75 9.18 -6.95
CA PHE A 187 6.20 10.53 -6.90
C PHE A 187 5.88 11.05 -8.30
N GLN A 188 6.73 10.79 -9.29
CA GLN A 188 6.51 11.25 -10.66
C GLN A 188 5.20 10.71 -11.25
N VAL A 189 4.87 9.45 -11.00
CA VAL A 189 3.57 8.90 -11.44
C VAL A 189 2.42 9.59 -10.72
N LEU A 190 2.50 9.76 -9.39
CA LEU A 190 1.44 10.43 -8.61
C LEU A 190 1.26 11.91 -9.01
N LEU A 191 2.35 12.60 -9.34
CA LEU A 191 2.36 13.99 -9.81
C LEU A 191 1.56 14.16 -11.10
N ARG A 192 1.50 13.11 -11.93
CA ARG A 192 0.67 13.07 -13.15
C ARG A 192 -0.81 12.77 -12.88
N GLN A 193 -1.20 12.69 -11.60
CA GLN A 193 -2.57 12.47 -11.13
C GLN A 193 -3.24 11.28 -11.82
N PRO A 194 -2.80 10.03 -11.54
CA PRO A 194 -3.52 8.86 -12.02
C PRO A 194 -4.97 8.92 -11.52
N LYS A 195 -5.90 8.34 -12.29
CA LYS A 195 -7.34 8.35 -11.98
C LYS A 195 -7.62 7.79 -10.59
N GLN A 196 -6.84 6.80 -10.18
CA GLN A 196 -6.96 6.18 -8.86
C GLN A 196 -5.64 5.60 -8.35
N MET A 197 -5.48 5.58 -7.03
CA MET A 197 -4.49 4.79 -6.31
C MET A 197 -5.18 3.68 -5.50
N LEU A 198 -4.67 2.45 -5.59
CA LEU A 198 -5.06 1.34 -4.72
C LEU A 198 -3.97 1.09 -3.68
N MET A 199 -4.37 1.07 -2.41
CA MET A 199 -3.57 0.62 -1.29
C MET A 199 -3.96 -0.83 -0.95
N VAL A 200 -3.09 -1.79 -1.29
CA VAL A 200 -3.43 -3.23 -1.30
C VAL A 200 -3.04 -3.90 0.02
N ALA A 201 -4.03 -4.27 0.85
CA ALA A 201 -3.79 -5.02 2.09
C ALA A 201 -3.39 -6.47 1.81
N ASN A 202 -2.49 -7.03 2.61
CA ASN A 202 -2.05 -8.42 2.47
C ASN A 202 -1.75 -9.13 3.81
N ALA A 203 -1.83 -10.45 3.80
CA ALA A 203 -1.71 -11.29 4.99
C ALA A 203 -0.29 -11.37 5.58
N ASN A 204 0.71 -10.77 4.94
CA ASN A 204 2.12 -10.92 5.31
C ASN A 204 2.65 -9.72 6.09
N VAL A 205 2.38 -8.51 5.60
CA VAL A 205 2.83 -7.28 6.22
C VAL A 205 1.79 -6.18 6.04
N PRO A 206 1.45 -5.42 7.10
CA PRO A 206 0.61 -4.25 6.95
C PRO A 206 1.30 -3.22 6.08
N ILE A 207 0.70 -2.83 4.96
CA ILE A 207 1.39 -1.97 3.97
C ILE A 207 1.85 -0.63 4.53
N HIS A 208 1.11 -0.07 5.47
CA HIS A 208 1.45 1.19 6.13
C HIS A 208 2.62 1.06 7.11
N SER A 209 3.15 -0.16 7.35
CA SER A 209 4.42 -0.36 8.06
C SER A 209 5.62 -0.22 7.11
N ARG A 210 5.40 0.00 5.82
CA ARG A 210 6.43 0.24 4.81
C ARG A 210 6.49 1.74 4.52
N LEU A 211 7.64 2.35 4.81
CA LEU A 211 7.78 3.80 4.78
C LEU A 211 7.54 4.40 3.37
N TRP A 212 7.97 3.71 2.31
CA TRP A 212 7.64 4.08 0.94
C TRP A 212 6.12 4.10 0.67
N CYS A 213 5.34 3.15 1.19
CA CYS A 213 3.89 3.14 1.03
C CYS A 213 3.21 4.28 1.82
N VAL A 214 3.79 4.66 2.97
CA VAL A 214 3.34 5.85 3.74
C VAL A 214 3.60 7.14 2.96
N PHE A 215 4.78 7.24 2.33
CA PHE A 215 5.11 8.35 1.44
C PHE A 215 4.14 8.45 0.26
N GLU A 216 3.89 7.35 -0.44
CA GLU A 216 2.92 7.29 -1.55
C GLU A 216 1.52 7.74 -1.11
N ALA A 217 1.05 7.27 0.05
CA ALA A 217 -0.25 7.66 0.62
C ALA A 217 -0.30 9.16 1.00
N HIS A 218 0.81 9.69 1.53
CA HIS A 218 0.96 11.12 1.80
C HIS A 218 0.89 11.94 0.50
N CYS A 219 1.63 11.55 -0.54
CA CYS A 219 1.63 12.23 -1.82
C CYS A 219 0.27 12.18 -2.50
N ALA A 220 -0.38 11.01 -2.54
CA ALA A 220 -1.71 10.86 -3.13
C ALA A 220 -2.74 11.78 -2.45
N ARG A 221 -2.69 11.91 -1.13
CA ARG A 221 -3.54 12.86 -0.39
C ARG A 221 -3.26 14.32 -0.80
N HIS A 222 -2.00 14.74 -0.81
CA HIS A 222 -1.63 16.14 -1.12
C HIS A 222 -1.92 16.52 -2.57
N LEU A 223 -1.80 15.56 -3.49
CA LEU A 223 -2.08 15.73 -4.91
C LEU A 223 -3.55 15.46 -5.26
N ALA A 224 -4.41 15.23 -4.26
CA ALA A 224 -5.82 14.89 -4.41
C ALA A 224 -6.11 13.70 -5.36
N VAL A 225 -5.18 12.74 -5.41
CA VAL A 225 -5.37 11.48 -6.15
C VAL A 225 -6.41 10.63 -5.42
N HIS A 226 -7.45 10.21 -6.13
CA HIS A 226 -8.49 9.36 -5.56
C HIS A 226 -7.85 8.05 -5.05
N THR A 227 -7.91 7.82 -3.74
CA THR A 227 -7.28 6.65 -3.13
C THR A 227 -8.35 5.70 -2.59
N ALA A 228 -8.18 4.41 -2.82
CA ALA A 228 -8.99 3.35 -2.22
C ALA A 228 -8.11 2.32 -1.52
N VAL A 229 -8.66 1.70 -0.47
CA VAL A 229 -8.05 0.57 0.22
C VAL A 229 -8.75 -0.70 -0.26
N VAL A 230 -7.98 -1.72 -0.61
CA VAL A 230 -8.48 -3.02 -1.12
C VAL A 230 -7.84 -4.19 -0.36
N GLY A 231 -8.46 -5.37 -0.37
CA GLY A 231 -8.04 -6.54 0.42
C GLY A 231 -8.81 -6.73 1.75
N ASP A 232 -8.37 -7.63 2.64
CA ASP A 232 -8.94 -7.76 4.01
C ASP A 232 -8.47 -6.57 4.86
N PRO A 233 -9.37 -5.69 5.34
CA PRO A 233 -8.99 -4.54 6.18
C PRO A 233 -8.20 -4.90 7.43
N ALA A 234 -8.34 -6.12 7.95
CA ALA A 234 -7.62 -6.54 9.14
C ALA A 234 -6.13 -6.78 8.91
N HIS A 235 -5.72 -6.88 7.65
CA HIS A 235 -4.33 -6.88 7.26
C HIS A 235 -3.66 -5.51 7.44
N PHE A 236 -4.43 -4.44 7.69
CA PHE A 236 -3.90 -3.14 8.13
C PHE A 236 -3.58 -3.08 9.63
N ALA A 237 -3.72 -4.14 10.42
CA ALA A 237 -3.33 -4.08 11.82
C ALA A 237 -1.83 -4.36 11.99
N THR A 238 -1.08 -3.46 12.66
CA THR A 238 0.38 -3.56 12.85
C THR A 238 0.88 -4.83 13.54
N ASN A 239 0.05 -5.51 14.32
CA ASN A 239 0.43 -6.70 15.08
C ASN A 239 -0.70 -7.73 15.19
N ALA A 240 -0.34 -9.02 15.30
CA ALA A 240 -1.30 -10.13 15.22
C ALA A 240 -2.39 -10.07 16.30
N GLY A 241 -2.04 -9.66 17.52
CA GLY A 241 -3.01 -9.40 18.59
C GLY A 241 -3.93 -8.21 18.29
N ALA A 242 -3.42 -7.22 17.57
CA ALA A 242 -4.20 -6.08 17.11
C ALA A 242 -5.14 -6.45 15.95
N SER A 243 -4.89 -7.48 15.15
CA SER A 243 -5.80 -7.83 14.04
C SER A 243 -7.23 -8.16 14.51
N LYS A 244 -7.39 -8.97 15.58
CA LYS A 244 -8.72 -9.21 16.19
C LYS A 244 -9.32 -7.93 16.78
N SER A 245 -8.49 -7.09 17.39
CA SER A 245 -8.92 -5.82 17.95
C SER A 245 -9.35 -4.83 16.86
N ALA A 246 -8.62 -4.78 15.76
CA ALA A 246 -8.84 -3.96 14.58
C ALA A 246 -10.11 -4.42 13.85
N LYS A 247 -10.30 -5.73 13.62
CA LYS A 247 -11.57 -6.27 13.10
C LYS A 247 -12.76 -5.78 13.94
N ARG A 248 -12.67 -5.86 15.26
CA ARG A 248 -13.72 -5.35 16.17
C ARG A 248 -13.86 -3.83 16.11
N ALA A 249 -12.76 -3.08 16.05
CA ALA A 249 -12.77 -1.63 15.97
C ALA A 249 -13.38 -1.14 14.65
N ILE A 250 -13.01 -1.76 13.53
CA ILE A 250 -13.55 -1.50 12.19
C ILE A 250 -15.05 -1.80 12.18
N ARG A 251 -15.48 -2.99 12.63
CA ARG A 251 -16.92 -3.31 12.73
C ARG A 251 -17.69 -2.28 13.56
N ARG A 252 -17.17 -1.92 14.74
CA ARG A 252 -17.78 -0.88 15.60
C ARG A 252 -17.83 0.48 14.91
N ALA A 253 -16.80 0.86 14.17
CA ALA A 253 -16.76 2.14 13.44
C ALA A 253 -17.79 2.16 12.30
N VAL A 254 -17.89 1.07 11.54
CA VAL A 254 -18.85 0.89 10.45
C VAL A 254 -20.28 0.90 11.00
N GLU A 255 -20.56 0.15 12.06
CA GLU A 255 -21.87 0.14 12.73
C GLU A 255 -22.23 1.52 13.29
N ALA A 256 -21.28 2.23 13.90
CA ALA A 256 -21.50 3.58 14.42
C ALA A 256 -21.82 4.58 13.30
N ARG A 257 -21.09 4.54 12.17
CA ARG A 257 -21.37 5.37 10.98
C ARG A 257 -22.73 5.07 10.36
N ARG A 258 -23.11 3.80 10.27
CA ARG A 258 -24.44 3.41 9.77
C ARG A 258 -25.55 3.91 10.68
N ARG A 259 -25.36 3.80 12.00
CA ARG A 259 -26.31 4.34 12.97
C ARG A 259 -26.42 5.85 12.86
N GLU A 260 -25.30 6.55 12.68
CA GLU A 260 -25.27 8.00 12.43
C GLU A 260 -26.06 8.37 11.16
N ALA A 261 -25.82 7.66 10.04
CA ALA A 261 -26.54 7.88 8.79
C ALA A 261 -28.06 7.62 8.92
N ALA A 262 -28.45 6.51 9.55
CA ALA A 262 -29.87 6.18 9.76
C ALA A 262 -30.58 7.18 10.69
N ILE A 263 -29.86 7.71 11.69
CA ILE A 263 -30.38 8.78 12.56
C ILE A 263 -30.61 10.05 11.72
N ASN A 264 -29.64 10.45 10.89
CA ASN A 264 -29.75 11.63 10.04
C ASN A 264 -30.91 11.51 9.03
N GLU A 265 -31.02 10.37 8.34
CA GLU A 265 -32.11 10.08 7.40
C GLU A 265 -33.48 10.14 8.09
N ALA A 266 -33.62 9.51 9.27
CA ALA A 266 -34.86 9.56 10.04
C ALA A 266 -35.22 10.99 10.49
N ALA A 267 -34.22 11.83 10.74
CA ALA A 267 -34.45 13.23 11.09
C ALA A 267 -34.84 14.09 9.89
N GLU A 268 -34.25 13.85 8.72
CA GLU A 268 -34.68 14.48 7.47
C GLU A 268 -36.13 14.12 7.14
N GLN A 269 -36.49 12.83 7.26
CA GLN A 269 -37.86 12.37 7.06
C GLN A 269 -38.83 12.99 8.09
N ALA A 270 -38.48 12.96 9.38
CA ALA A 270 -39.31 13.57 10.42
C ALA A 270 -39.45 15.09 10.24
N ALA A 271 -38.41 15.79 9.76
CA ALA A 271 -38.48 17.22 9.46
C ALA A 271 -39.41 17.52 8.27
N SER A 272 -39.55 16.57 7.33
CA SER A 272 -40.49 16.68 6.21
C SER A 272 -41.96 16.43 6.61
N ASP A 273 -42.19 15.58 7.62
CA ASP A 273 -43.53 15.11 8.00
C ASP A 273 -44.17 15.87 9.19
N MET A 274 -43.40 16.61 10.01
CA MET A 274 -43.86 17.11 11.31
C MET A 274 -44.34 18.56 11.35
N ASP A 275 -45.40 18.78 12.14
CA ASP A 275 -45.91 20.09 12.58
C ASP A 275 -44.92 20.79 13.54
N ILE A 276 -44.82 22.13 13.49
CA ILE A 276 -43.71 22.95 14.06
C ILE A 276 -43.44 22.66 15.56
N ILE A 277 -44.46 22.27 16.32
CA ILE A 277 -44.35 22.03 17.76
C ILE A 277 -43.69 20.67 18.08
N ALA A 278 -43.93 19.65 17.27
CA ALA A 278 -43.29 18.35 17.46
C ALA A 278 -41.78 18.42 17.14
N ALA A 279 -41.37 19.28 16.21
CA ALA A 279 -39.96 19.47 15.85
C ALA A 279 -39.05 19.78 17.06
N GLY A 280 -39.53 20.55 18.05
CA GLY A 280 -38.72 20.95 19.21
C GLY A 280 -38.34 19.81 20.17
N ILE A 281 -39.25 18.87 20.44
CA ILE A 281 -38.97 17.71 21.31
C ILE A 281 -38.09 16.70 20.60
N TYR A 282 -38.33 16.48 19.31
CA TYR A 282 -37.57 15.55 18.49
C TYR A 282 -36.15 16.05 18.24
N SER A 283 -35.95 17.36 18.06
CA SER A 283 -34.62 17.98 17.94
C SER A 283 -33.70 17.67 19.12
N ARG A 284 -34.17 17.78 20.37
CA ARG A 284 -33.33 17.48 21.56
C ARG A 284 -32.99 16.00 21.72
N ARG A 285 -33.89 15.10 21.32
CA ARG A 285 -33.62 13.64 21.33
C ARG A 285 -32.63 13.29 20.22
N TYR A 286 -32.84 13.84 19.03
CA TYR A 286 -31.95 13.71 17.88
C TYR A 286 -30.53 14.18 18.19
N ASP A 287 -30.35 15.39 18.74
CA ASP A 287 -29.04 15.93 19.10
C ASP A 287 -28.28 15.01 20.05
N ARG A 288 -28.97 14.42 21.04
CA ARG A 288 -28.37 13.47 21.97
C ARG A 288 -27.97 12.17 21.27
N TRP A 289 -28.77 11.68 20.33
CA TRP A 289 -28.46 10.48 19.56
C TRP A 289 -27.32 10.69 18.58
N SER A 290 -27.34 11.81 17.84
CA SER A 290 -26.27 12.23 16.94
C SER A 290 -24.95 12.38 17.71
N LYS A 291 -24.92 13.09 18.85
CA LYS A 291 -23.73 13.20 19.70
C LYS A 291 -23.22 11.85 20.19
N ARG A 292 -24.10 10.92 20.60
CA ARG A 292 -23.70 9.57 21.02
C ARG A 292 -23.14 8.74 19.86
N ALA A 293 -23.75 8.83 18.68
CA ALA A 293 -23.27 8.15 17.48
C ALA A 293 -21.87 8.68 17.08
N GLN A 294 -21.71 10.01 17.02
CA GLN A 294 -20.43 10.67 16.78
C GLN A 294 -19.36 10.28 17.80
N GLN A 295 -19.69 10.24 19.10
CA GLN A 295 -18.76 9.78 20.13
C GLN A 295 -18.37 8.31 19.96
N SER A 296 -19.30 7.45 19.54
CA SER A 296 -19.03 6.03 19.29
C SER A 296 -18.12 5.85 18.07
N THR A 297 -18.42 6.54 16.96
CA THR A 297 -17.57 6.61 15.77
C THR A 297 -16.17 7.12 16.15
N HIS A 298 -16.08 8.22 16.90
CA HIS A 298 -14.79 8.77 17.35
C HIS A 298 -14.00 7.76 18.18
N LYS A 299 -14.61 7.10 19.16
CA LYS A 299 -13.94 6.07 19.99
C LYS A 299 -13.47 4.88 19.15
N ALA A 300 -14.27 4.42 18.19
CA ALA A 300 -13.92 3.33 17.31
C ALA A 300 -12.75 3.70 16.38
N THR A 301 -12.79 4.89 15.78
CA THR A 301 -11.69 5.44 14.97
C THR A 301 -10.42 5.62 15.78
N GLN A 302 -10.50 6.12 17.02
CA GLN A 302 -9.33 6.22 17.91
C GLN A 302 -8.74 4.85 18.25
N SER A 303 -9.59 3.83 18.47
CA SER A 303 -9.11 2.46 18.68
C SER A 303 -8.41 1.90 17.44
N MET A 304 -8.88 2.25 16.24
CA MET A 304 -8.24 1.84 14.99
C MET A 304 -6.92 2.58 14.77
N LYS A 305 -6.86 3.89 15.03
CA LYS A 305 -5.61 4.68 15.00
C LYS A 305 -4.53 4.11 15.93
N ARG A 306 -4.89 3.49 17.05
CA ARG A 306 -3.90 2.81 17.92
C ARG A 306 -3.36 1.50 17.32
N ALA A 307 -4.11 0.88 16.40
CA ALA A 307 -3.69 -0.31 15.69
C ALA A 307 -2.94 0.01 14.37
N LEU A 308 -3.06 1.25 13.90
CA LEU A 308 -2.52 1.81 12.66
C LEU A 308 -1.63 3.01 13.02
N ASP A 309 -0.32 2.79 13.13
CA ASP A 309 0.61 3.90 13.39
C ASP A 309 1.74 3.92 12.36
N VAL A 310 1.63 4.84 11.40
CA VAL A 310 2.64 5.04 10.36
C VAL A 310 3.99 5.51 10.90
N ARG A 311 4.08 5.98 12.15
CA ARG A 311 5.37 6.31 12.80
C ARG A 311 6.27 5.08 12.99
N LEU A 312 5.67 3.90 13.01
CA LEU A 312 6.38 2.62 13.09
C LEU A 312 6.82 2.11 11.72
N ALA A 313 6.52 2.85 10.64
CA ALA A 313 6.90 2.47 9.30
C ALA A 313 8.41 2.52 9.11
N SER A 314 8.93 1.56 8.34
CA SER A 314 10.35 1.45 8.05
C SER A 314 10.61 1.06 6.58
N CYS A 315 11.84 1.29 6.14
CA CYS A 315 12.37 0.76 4.88
C CYS A 315 13.77 0.18 5.12
N SER A 316 14.30 -0.52 4.12
CA SER A 316 15.57 -1.24 4.22
C SER A 316 16.81 -0.34 4.22
N SER A 317 16.73 0.86 3.62
CA SER A 317 17.79 1.87 3.64
C SER A 317 17.44 2.93 4.70
N THR A 318 18.42 3.26 5.53
CA THR A 318 18.34 4.36 6.49
C THR A 318 18.37 5.72 5.79
N GLU A 319 19.12 5.84 4.69
CA GLU A 319 19.18 7.05 3.88
C GLU A 319 17.82 7.35 3.24
N ASP A 320 17.16 6.34 2.67
CA ASP A 320 15.79 6.46 2.15
C ASP A 320 14.83 6.86 3.27
N ALA A 321 14.99 6.26 4.47
CA ALA A 321 14.12 6.55 5.60
C ALA A 321 14.23 8.00 6.04
N ASP A 322 15.44 8.50 6.21
CA ASP A 322 15.71 9.89 6.58
C ASP A 322 15.20 10.85 5.51
N ALA A 323 15.42 10.53 4.23
CA ALA A 323 14.93 11.33 3.12
C ALA A 323 13.40 11.42 3.13
N ILE A 324 12.70 10.29 3.27
CA ILE A 324 11.22 10.26 3.31
C ILE A 324 10.69 11.00 4.55
N TRP A 325 11.26 10.74 5.74
CA TRP A 325 10.79 11.37 6.97
C TRP A 325 10.94 12.89 6.94
N ARG A 326 11.95 13.44 6.26
CA ARG A 326 12.04 14.91 6.05
C ARG A 326 10.82 15.49 5.34
N PHE A 327 10.17 14.73 4.47
CA PHE A 327 8.98 15.19 3.75
C PHE A 327 7.67 14.94 4.52
N ILE A 328 7.56 13.82 5.23
CA ILE A 328 6.29 13.42 5.86
C ILE A 328 6.23 13.67 7.36
N SER A 329 7.33 14.10 8.00
CA SER A 329 7.34 14.43 9.43
C SER A 329 6.31 15.53 9.74
N GLY A 330 5.63 15.40 10.88
CA GLY A 330 4.49 16.27 11.24
C GLY A 330 3.14 15.82 10.65
N HIS A 331 3.13 15.01 9.59
CA HIS A 331 1.89 14.57 8.93
C HIS A 331 1.43 13.15 9.33
N ALA A 332 2.06 12.51 10.31
CA ALA A 332 1.76 11.13 10.67
C ALA A 332 0.31 10.90 11.13
N ASP A 333 -0.24 11.78 11.98
CA ASP A 333 -1.64 11.66 12.45
C ASP A 333 -2.67 11.87 11.35
N GLU A 334 -2.33 12.77 10.43
CA GLU A 334 -3.09 13.07 9.23
C GLU A 334 -3.16 11.87 8.28
N ILE A 335 -2.03 11.20 8.06
CA ILE A 335 -1.95 10.00 7.24
C ILE A 335 -2.70 8.85 7.92
N ASN A 336 -2.49 8.64 9.24
CA ASN A 336 -3.22 7.63 10.02
C ASN A 336 -4.74 7.84 9.92
N ALA A 337 -5.20 9.09 10.07
CA ALA A 337 -6.62 9.44 9.96
C ALA A 337 -7.18 9.15 8.56
N MET A 338 -6.42 9.48 7.50
CA MET A 338 -6.82 9.21 6.13
C MET A 338 -6.95 7.71 5.84
N ILE A 339 -5.95 6.89 6.21
CA ILE A 339 -6.00 5.44 6.01
C ILE A 339 -7.18 4.82 6.79
N CYS A 340 -7.40 5.28 8.02
CA CYS A 340 -8.54 4.87 8.84
C CYS A 340 -9.89 5.16 8.14
N GLU A 341 -10.07 6.37 7.61
CA GLU A 341 -11.32 6.74 6.93
C GLU A 341 -11.50 5.93 5.64
N LEU A 342 -10.43 5.68 4.88
CA LEU A 342 -10.49 4.83 3.68
C LEU A 342 -10.94 3.41 4.00
N ILE A 343 -10.42 2.81 5.08
CA ILE A 343 -10.84 1.49 5.55
C ILE A 343 -12.32 1.47 5.92
N ILE A 344 -12.79 2.47 6.70
CA ILE A 344 -14.20 2.57 7.09
C ILE A 344 -15.08 2.72 5.85
N ARG A 345 -14.70 3.57 4.90
CA ARG A 345 -15.44 3.83 3.67
C ARG A 345 -15.57 2.58 2.79
N ASP A 346 -14.48 1.82 2.60
CA ASP A 346 -14.52 0.55 1.87
C ASP A 346 -15.46 -0.46 2.54
N GLN A 347 -15.43 -0.56 3.88
CA GLN A 347 -16.31 -1.51 4.58
C GLN A 347 -17.78 -1.11 4.54
N LEU A 348 -18.05 0.20 4.54
CA LEU A 348 -19.40 0.73 4.34
C LEU A 348 -19.94 0.40 2.94
N SER A 349 -19.11 0.45 1.89
CA SER A 349 -19.55 0.18 0.51
C SER A 349 -19.75 -1.32 0.22
N ARG A 350 -18.99 -2.21 0.86
CA ARG A 350 -19.13 -3.67 0.68
C ARG A 350 -20.35 -4.26 1.37
N THR A 351 -20.74 -3.68 2.48
CA THR A 351 -21.84 -4.22 3.26
C THR A 351 -23.14 -3.63 2.72
N PRO A 352 -24.09 -4.44 2.20
CA PRO A 352 -25.34 -3.91 1.70
C PRO A 352 -26.03 -3.03 2.74
N SER A 353 -26.68 -1.97 2.29
CA SER A 353 -27.64 -1.22 3.11
C SER A 353 -28.88 -2.10 3.31
N GLY A 354 -28.76 -3.12 4.17
CA GLY A 354 -29.95 -3.75 4.72
C GLY A 354 -30.79 -2.66 5.40
N PRO A 355 -32.13 -2.71 5.33
CA PRO A 355 -32.96 -1.70 5.96
C PRO A 355 -32.69 -1.72 7.46
N TYR A 356 -32.01 -0.70 7.97
CA TYR A 356 -31.95 -0.45 9.39
C TYR A 356 -33.34 0.05 9.79
N LYS A 357 -34.25 -0.90 10.05
CA LYS A 357 -35.55 -0.56 10.59
C LYS A 357 -35.32 -0.17 12.05
N LEU A 358 -35.19 1.13 12.31
CA LEU A 358 -35.36 1.64 13.67
C LEU A 358 -36.81 1.35 14.05
N THR A 359 -37.06 0.22 14.70
CA THR A 359 -38.34 -0.05 15.35
C THR A 359 -38.44 0.89 16.53
N TRP A 360 -39.11 2.02 16.30
CA TRP A 360 -39.52 2.93 17.34
C TRP A 360 -40.63 2.24 18.12
N TYR A 361 -40.43 2.02 19.42
CA TYR A 361 -41.50 1.60 20.32
C TYR A 361 -42.07 2.88 20.97
N PRO A 362 -43.24 3.38 20.53
CA PRO A 362 -43.96 4.41 21.27
C PRO A 362 -44.40 3.80 22.59
N GLY A 363 -43.85 4.27 23.70
CA GLY A 363 -44.38 3.94 25.03
C GLY A 363 -43.44 3.09 25.87
N GLN A 364 -42.42 3.74 26.43
CA GLN A 364 -41.87 3.43 27.75
C GLN A 364 -40.95 4.59 28.15
N ASP A 365 -41.55 5.75 28.39
CA ASP A 365 -40.92 6.68 29.32
C ASP A 365 -41.04 6.04 30.71
N ALA A 366 -39.88 5.77 31.30
CA ALA A 366 -39.71 5.14 32.60
C ALA A 366 -40.38 5.98 33.69
N ILE A 367 -41.19 5.30 34.52
CA ILE A 367 -41.26 5.62 35.93
C ILE A 367 -39.94 5.12 36.53
N GLU A 368 -39.12 6.07 36.97
CA GLU A 368 -37.99 6.00 37.91
C GLU A 368 -37.29 4.64 38.12
N GLY A 369 -35.99 4.58 37.77
CA GLY A 369 -35.09 3.52 38.24
C GLY A 369 -33.92 3.30 37.29
N GLU A 370 -32.71 3.56 37.79
CA GLU A 370 -31.44 3.39 37.09
C GLU A 370 -31.32 2.03 36.41
N HIS A 371 -31.28 1.98 35.07
CA HIS A 371 -30.52 1.02 34.24
C HIS A 371 -30.78 1.34 32.75
N ALA A 372 -29.96 2.22 32.16
CA ALA A 372 -30.10 2.58 30.75
C ALA A 372 -29.40 1.55 29.84
N SER A 373 -30.12 0.49 29.48
CA SER A 373 -29.95 -0.26 28.24
C SER A 373 -31.25 -0.12 27.42
N LEU A 374 -31.41 1.02 26.76
CA LEU A 374 -32.52 1.26 25.83
C LEU A 374 -31.98 1.15 24.40
N PHE A 375 -32.68 0.38 23.57
CA PHE A 375 -32.41 -0.11 22.21
C PHE A 375 -31.79 -1.51 22.11
N SER A 376 -32.59 -2.49 21.65
CA SER A 376 -32.10 -3.62 20.87
C SER A 376 -32.05 -3.21 19.39
N VAL A 377 -30.91 -3.45 18.75
CA VAL A 377 -30.84 -3.46 17.27
C VAL A 377 -31.03 -4.91 16.88
N GLU A 378 -32.18 -5.26 16.32
CA GLU A 378 -32.33 -6.58 15.70
C GLU A 378 -31.60 -6.55 14.36
N ALA A 379 -30.38 -7.07 14.33
CA ALA A 379 -29.76 -7.47 13.09
C ALA A 379 -30.61 -8.61 12.51
N GLY A 380 -31.08 -8.47 11.27
CA GLY A 380 -31.80 -9.55 10.59
C GLY A 380 -31.01 -10.84 10.67
N ASP A 381 -31.68 -11.93 11.05
CA ASP A 381 -31.09 -13.24 11.28
C ASP A 381 -30.54 -13.82 9.96
N TYR A 382 -29.22 -13.76 9.79
CA TYR A 382 -28.49 -14.43 8.70
C TYR A 382 -27.84 -15.70 9.24
N SER A 383 -28.66 -16.68 9.60
CA SER A 383 -28.21 -18.02 9.97
C SER A 383 -28.97 -19.10 9.21
N GLN A 384 -28.65 -19.30 7.93
CA GLN A 384 -28.83 -20.60 7.27
C GLN A 384 -27.61 -20.95 6.43
N VAL A 385 -26.68 -21.66 7.07
CA VAL A 385 -25.71 -22.55 6.41
C VAL A 385 -26.03 -23.95 6.94
N PRO A 386 -26.22 -24.97 6.09
CA PRO A 386 -26.63 -26.29 6.56
C PRO A 386 -25.46 -27.01 7.26
N GLU A 387 -25.64 -27.33 8.54
CA GLU A 387 -24.73 -28.17 9.32
C GLU A 387 -24.84 -29.64 8.87
N GLY A 388 -23.79 -30.13 8.22
CA GLY A 388 -23.54 -31.55 8.00
C GLY A 388 -22.87 -32.18 9.22
N GLN A 389 -23.54 -33.16 9.81
CA GLN A 389 -23.13 -33.91 11.00
C GLN A 389 -21.95 -34.87 10.72
N GLY A 390 -21.05 -35.00 11.69
CA GLY A 390 -20.06 -36.08 11.73
C GLY A 390 -19.13 -35.97 12.94
N LYS A 391 -19.54 -36.54 14.09
CA LYS A 391 -18.64 -36.78 15.24
C LYS A 391 -17.86 -38.08 15.02
N PRO A 392 -16.60 -38.14 15.50
CA PRO A 392 -16.07 -39.40 15.98
C PRO A 392 -15.51 -39.31 17.41
N ASP A 393 -15.33 -40.52 17.94
CA ASP A 393 -15.28 -40.93 19.33
C ASP A 393 -14.07 -40.50 20.17
N LYS A 394 -14.31 -40.52 21.48
CA LYS A 394 -13.34 -40.42 22.56
C LYS A 394 -12.63 -41.76 22.82
N GLN A 395 -11.29 -41.74 22.84
CA GLN A 395 -10.36 -42.57 23.64
C GLN A 395 -8.95 -42.01 23.34
N ALA A 396 -7.94 -41.92 24.21
CA ALA A 396 -7.65 -42.52 25.50
C ALA A 396 -6.74 -41.60 26.34
N LYS A 397 -6.67 -41.86 27.64
CA LYS A 397 -5.80 -41.21 28.63
C LYS A 397 -4.35 -41.71 28.48
N GLY A 398 -3.38 -40.81 28.58
CA GLY A 398 -1.96 -41.12 28.74
C GLY A 398 -1.29 -40.11 29.67
N ASN A 399 -0.84 -40.59 30.84
CA ASN A 399 -0.07 -39.86 31.84
C ASN A 399 1.33 -39.48 31.31
N LEU A 400 1.80 -38.26 31.59
CA LEU A 400 3.24 -37.92 31.58
C LEU A 400 3.54 -36.80 32.60
N GLN A 401 4.62 -37.01 33.35
CA GLN A 401 5.09 -36.23 34.50
C GLN A 401 5.67 -34.86 34.10
N PRO A 402 5.72 -33.86 35.01
CA PRO A 402 6.34 -32.57 34.73
C PRO A 402 7.80 -32.51 35.20
N GLY A 403 8.69 -32.10 34.31
CA GLY A 403 10.09 -31.81 34.62
C GLY A 403 10.60 -30.54 33.92
N LYS A 404 10.59 -29.42 34.67
CA LYS A 404 11.52 -28.23 34.71
C LYS A 404 12.06 -27.58 33.40
N PRO A 405 12.68 -26.38 33.44
CA PRO A 405 12.55 -25.23 34.34
C PRO A 405 12.17 -23.92 33.60
N ALA A 406 11.80 -22.91 34.39
CA ALA A 406 11.49 -21.55 33.94
C ALA A 406 12.73 -20.81 33.42
N VAL A 407 12.66 -20.30 32.18
CA VAL A 407 13.58 -19.30 31.64
C VAL A 407 13.06 -17.91 32.03
N LYS A 408 13.75 -17.24 32.95
CA LYS A 408 13.54 -15.82 33.25
C LYS A 408 14.10 -14.97 32.12
N VAL A 409 13.23 -14.39 31.30
CA VAL A 409 13.61 -13.33 30.35
C VAL A 409 13.56 -12.01 31.10
N ALA A 410 14.72 -11.42 31.34
CA ALA A 410 14.86 -10.09 31.93
C ALA A 410 14.53 -9.03 30.87
N PHE A 411 13.43 -8.29 31.07
CA PHE A 411 13.17 -7.05 30.35
C PHE A 411 14.05 -5.94 30.94
N ARG A 412 15.06 -5.49 30.19
CA ARG A 412 15.74 -4.22 30.48
C ARG A 412 14.79 -3.07 30.14
N ARG A 413 14.34 -2.35 31.18
CA ARG A 413 13.79 -1.00 31.06
C ARG A 413 14.84 -0.10 30.42
N PHE A 414 14.54 0.48 29.26
CA PHE A 414 15.19 1.73 28.85
C PHE A 414 14.63 2.83 29.73
N GLN A 415 15.52 3.52 30.44
CA GLN A 415 15.20 4.74 31.18
C GLN A 415 15.13 5.88 30.17
N ASP A 416 13.98 6.57 30.15
CA ASP A 416 13.81 7.86 29.51
C ASP A 416 14.78 8.86 30.13
N LYS A 417 15.74 9.34 29.34
CA LYS A 417 16.45 10.58 29.66
C LYS A 417 15.58 11.74 29.21
N ALA A 418 15.01 12.43 30.19
CA ALA A 418 14.40 13.74 30.00
C ALA A 418 15.41 14.71 29.40
N LEU A 419 15.09 15.25 28.22
CA LEU A 419 15.75 16.42 27.66
C LEU A 419 15.00 17.65 28.18
N THR A 420 15.72 18.53 28.87
CA THR A 420 15.27 19.84 29.33
C THR A 420 15.12 20.80 28.14
N PRO A 421 14.07 21.64 28.09
CA PRO A 421 13.93 22.66 27.06
C PRO A 421 14.63 23.95 27.49
N GLN A 422 15.71 24.31 26.81
CA GLN A 422 16.18 25.68 26.71
C GLN A 422 16.63 25.88 25.28
N GLU A 423 15.88 26.65 24.50
CA GLU A 423 16.45 27.51 23.47
C GLU A 423 15.45 28.60 23.09
N GLU A 424 16.02 29.73 22.70
CA GLU A 424 15.49 31.08 22.80
C GLU A 424 14.41 31.39 21.74
N LEU A 425 13.43 32.18 22.18
CA LEU A 425 12.47 32.86 21.33
C LEU A 425 13.20 33.95 20.51
N LEU A 426 13.29 33.76 19.20
CA LEU A 426 13.48 34.84 18.23
C LEU A 426 12.11 35.31 17.69
N PRO A 427 11.93 36.61 17.44
CA PRO A 427 10.61 37.20 17.22
C PRO A 427 10.05 36.84 15.83
N MET A 428 8.80 36.39 15.82
CA MET A 428 8.00 36.21 14.62
C MET A 428 7.74 37.56 13.96
N ALA A 429 8.13 37.68 12.69
CA ALA A 429 7.70 38.77 11.83
C ALA A 429 6.19 38.66 11.57
N GLU A 430 5.51 39.78 11.69
CA GLU A 430 4.07 39.95 11.44
C GLU A 430 3.73 39.57 10.00
N VAL A 431 2.71 38.71 9.84
CA VAL A 431 2.10 38.38 8.55
C VAL A 431 0.88 39.29 8.39
N PRO A 432 0.79 40.12 7.34
CA PRO A 432 -0.38 40.96 7.11
C PRO A 432 -1.59 40.14 6.62
N GLU A 433 -2.77 40.66 6.97
CA GLU A 433 -4.10 40.10 6.73
C GLU A 433 -4.41 39.73 5.27
N ALA A 434 -5.30 38.75 5.17
CA ALA A 434 -5.73 38.07 3.96
C ALA A 434 -6.34 39.00 2.89
N VAL A 435 -5.78 38.92 1.68
CA VAL A 435 -6.46 39.27 0.43
C VAL A 435 -6.49 38.01 -0.43
N GLY A 436 -7.69 37.66 -0.93
CA GLY A 436 -7.96 36.41 -1.64
C GLY A 436 -7.10 36.21 -2.89
N ILE A 437 -6.64 34.97 -3.08
CA ILE A 437 -5.83 34.55 -4.23
C ILE A 437 -6.44 33.29 -4.85
N GLN A 438 -6.67 33.37 -6.17
CA GLN A 438 -7.00 32.27 -7.09
C GLN A 438 -5.80 31.31 -7.24
N PRO A 439 -5.99 30.07 -7.71
CA PRO A 439 -4.92 29.09 -7.76
C PRO A 439 -4.00 29.38 -8.95
N ASP A 440 -2.91 30.11 -8.70
CA ASP A 440 -1.81 30.25 -9.65
C ASP A 440 -0.69 29.23 -9.37
N LEU A 441 -0.14 28.75 -10.48
CA LEU A 441 0.99 27.84 -10.64
C LEU A 441 2.07 27.98 -9.56
N VAL A 442 2.40 26.86 -8.92
CA VAL A 442 3.72 26.66 -8.33
C VAL A 442 4.71 26.53 -9.49
N LEU A 443 5.41 27.61 -9.83
CA LEU A 443 6.62 27.56 -10.63
C LEU A 443 7.70 26.82 -9.83
N ILE A 444 7.94 25.56 -10.18
CA ILE A 444 9.14 24.83 -9.79
C ILE A 444 10.30 25.44 -10.61
N PRO A 445 11.44 25.81 -9.99
CA PRO A 445 12.58 26.28 -10.76
C PRO A 445 13.11 25.14 -11.66
N ASP A 446 13.15 25.39 -12.98
CA ASP A 446 13.82 24.56 -13.98
C ASP A 446 15.33 24.55 -13.77
N THR A 447 15.83 23.89 -12.72
CA THR A 447 17.27 23.70 -12.52
C THR A 447 17.60 22.42 -11.76
N VAL A 448 17.22 21.24 -12.26
CA VAL A 448 18.02 20.01 -12.04
C VAL A 448 17.71 18.99 -13.16
N ASN A 449 18.50 19.00 -14.24
CA ASN A 449 18.83 17.82 -15.04
C ASN A 449 19.94 18.20 -16.04
N ALA A 450 21.15 18.34 -15.51
CA ALA A 450 22.36 18.30 -16.31
C ALA A 450 23.31 17.31 -15.64
N ILE A 451 23.17 16.04 -16.00
CA ILE A 451 24.25 15.06 -15.82
C ILE A 451 25.32 15.45 -16.84
N PRO A 452 26.57 15.74 -16.46
CA PRO A 452 27.58 16.18 -17.42
C PRO A 452 27.91 15.03 -18.37
N SER A 453 27.56 15.20 -19.65
CA SER A 453 28.00 14.34 -20.74
C SER A 453 29.52 14.46 -20.87
N ARG A 454 30.26 13.42 -20.46
CA ARG A 454 31.68 13.29 -20.84
C ARG A 454 31.76 12.83 -22.30
N SER A 455 32.27 13.69 -23.16
CA SER A 455 32.73 13.30 -24.50
C SER A 455 34.01 12.45 -24.38
N PRO A 456 34.16 11.34 -25.12
CA PRO A 456 35.45 10.70 -25.28
C PRO A 456 36.16 11.30 -26.50
N ASP A 457 37.24 12.05 -26.25
CA ASP A 457 38.24 12.29 -27.27
C ASP A 457 38.96 10.97 -27.56
N VAL A 458 38.88 10.55 -28.83
CA VAL A 458 39.53 9.36 -29.36
C VAL A 458 40.96 9.72 -29.75
N GLY A 459 41.94 9.20 -29.00
CA GLY A 459 43.34 9.11 -29.39
C GLY A 459 43.75 7.63 -29.56
N PRO A 460 44.57 7.26 -30.55
CA PRO A 460 44.69 5.88 -30.99
C PRO A 460 45.76 5.10 -30.23
N GLY A 461 45.47 3.81 -30.02
CA GLY A 461 46.47 2.75 -29.94
C GLY A 461 46.78 2.26 -28.54
N PHE A 462 46.29 1.06 -28.20
CA PHE A 462 47.11 0.00 -27.63
C PHE A 462 46.38 -1.34 -27.78
N VAL A 463 47.06 -2.29 -28.44
CA VAL A 463 46.68 -3.70 -28.53
C VAL A 463 47.22 -4.40 -27.28
N ALA A 464 46.37 -5.10 -26.52
CA ALA A 464 46.78 -6.28 -25.73
C ALA A 464 45.59 -7.10 -25.24
N ALA A 465 45.82 -8.42 -25.23
CA ALA A 465 45.06 -9.54 -24.66
C ALA A 465 44.29 -9.20 -23.36
N GLY A 466 43.10 -9.73 -23.10
CA GLY A 466 42.74 -11.13 -23.15
C GLY A 466 42.93 -11.74 -21.76
N GLU A 467 41.91 -11.71 -20.91
CA GLU A 467 41.74 -12.65 -19.79
C GLU A 467 40.34 -12.57 -19.18
N ALA A 468 39.66 -13.72 -19.17
CA ALA A 468 38.33 -13.90 -18.61
C ALA A 468 38.40 -14.08 -17.08
N LEU A 469 37.89 -13.11 -16.32
CA LEU A 469 37.75 -13.24 -14.87
C LEU A 469 36.53 -14.11 -14.52
N ARG A 470 36.81 -15.36 -14.15
CA ARG A 470 35.91 -16.23 -13.38
C ARG A 470 35.89 -15.76 -11.93
N TRP A 471 34.71 -15.46 -11.40
CA TRP A 471 34.51 -15.26 -9.96
C TRP A 471 34.59 -16.62 -9.23
N ARG A 472 35.57 -16.77 -8.33
CA ARG A 472 35.56 -17.80 -7.27
C ARG A 472 35.06 -17.16 -5.97
N ALA A 473 34.23 -17.90 -5.25
CA ALA A 473 33.83 -17.58 -3.88
C ALA A 473 35.01 -17.78 -2.90
N PRO A 474 35.11 -17.02 -1.81
CA PRO A 474 36.02 -17.34 -0.72
C PRO A 474 35.31 -18.22 0.32
N ASP A 475 35.91 -19.38 0.57
CA ASP A 475 35.66 -20.23 1.73
C ASP A 475 36.30 -19.63 3.00
N GLN A 476 35.56 -19.80 4.11
CA GLN A 476 35.97 -20.00 5.51
C GLN A 476 37.24 -19.33 6.09
N VAL A 477 37.02 -18.47 7.10
CA VAL A 477 37.51 -18.65 8.49
C VAL A 477 36.39 -18.27 9.44
#